data_AF-A0A0B2VZG0-F1
#
_entry.id   AF-A0A0B2VZG0-F1
#
_cell.length_a   1.000
_cell.length_b   1.000
_cell.length_c   1.000
_cell.angle_alpha   90.00
_cell.angle_beta   90.00
_cell.angle_gamma   90.00
#
_symmetry.space_group_name_H-M   'P 1'
#
loop_
_entity.id
_entity.type
_entity.pdbx_description
1 polymer ?
#
loop_
_entity_poly.entity_id
_entity_poly.type
_entity_poly.pdbx_seq_one_letter_code
_entity_poly.pdbx_strand_id
1 'polypeptide(L)'
;MCEKPRFEKDAVHALPYFRKLKVLKLNGFVARKTAGRGCSHRIEVPPVKQLKNLEVLEIHCQQDTLSRILFSMRESQSILHNLKRVNFGVKHCSAVYPELLIWFLRVHRSLVSVNIYNALFATSDQLRRFYNALILLPFLEELRLDSCTSCDRVDSTMQTLFTKAMSLKGAIQEGVIRSLRFDPDSDQI
;
A
#
# COMPACT_ATOMS: atom_id res chain seq x y z
N MET A 1 7.82 -8.67 -28.05
CA MET A 1 7.15 -8.84 -26.74
C MET A 1 8.22 -9.27 -25.75
N CYS A 2 8.52 -8.47 -24.73
CA CYS A 2 9.58 -8.81 -23.78
C CYS A 2 8.94 -9.61 -22.63
N GLU A 3 9.14 -10.94 -22.65
CA GLU A 3 8.72 -11.81 -21.56
C GLU A 3 9.49 -11.42 -20.31
N LYS A 4 8.82 -10.68 -19.42
CA LYS A 4 9.38 -10.35 -18.11
C LYS A 4 9.66 -11.68 -17.39
N PRO A 5 10.85 -11.86 -16.81
CA PRO A 5 11.18 -13.11 -16.13
C PRO A 5 10.16 -13.34 -15.02
N ARG A 6 9.49 -14.51 -15.08
CA ARG A 6 8.59 -14.97 -14.03
C ARG A 6 9.39 -15.83 -13.10
N PHE A 7 9.23 -15.58 -11.82
CA PHE A 7 9.96 -16.29 -10.79
C PHE A 7 8.99 -17.06 -9.89
N GLU A 8 9.38 -18.26 -9.50
CA GLU A 8 8.65 -19.06 -8.52
C GLU A 8 8.74 -18.43 -7.12
N LYS A 9 7.89 -18.89 -6.20
CA LYS A 9 7.69 -18.26 -4.88
C LYS A 9 8.98 -18.12 -4.07
N ASP A 10 9.93 -19.04 -4.22
CA ASP A 10 11.17 -19.06 -3.44
C ASP A 10 12.24 -18.11 -4.01
N ALA A 11 12.04 -17.58 -5.22
CA ALA A 11 12.94 -16.61 -5.83
C ALA A 11 12.91 -15.23 -5.17
N VAL A 12 11.99 -15.00 -4.23
CA VAL A 12 11.99 -13.80 -3.38
C VAL A 12 13.31 -13.68 -2.60
N HIS A 13 13.98 -14.79 -2.29
CA HIS A 13 15.32 -14.80 -1.69
C HIS A 13 16.42 -14.30 -2.63
N ALA A 14 16.18 -14.30 -3.94
CA ALA A 14 17.11 -13.76 -4.92
C ALA A 14 17.00 -12.24 -5.08
N LEU A 15 15.94 -11.61 -4.55
CA LEU A 15 15.72 -10.15 -4.64
C LEU A 15 16.94 -9.28 -4.26
N PRO A 16 17.70 -9.59 -3.19
CA PRO A 16 18.87 -8.81 -2.82
C PRO A 16 19.98 -8.77 -3.89
N TYR A 17 20.04 -9.76 -4.78
CA TYR A 17 21.06 -9.84 -5.82
C TYR A 17 20.73 -8.94 -7.02
N PHE A 18 19.48 -8.53 -7.20
CA PHE A 18 19.08 -7.63 -8.29
C PHE A 18 19.34 -6.16 -7.95
N ARG A 19 20.62 -5.78 -7.90
CA ARG A 19 21.06 -4.41 -7.55
C ARG A 19 20.53 -3.31 -8.48
N LYS A 20 20.16 -3.65 -9.71
CA LYS A 20 19.63 -2.71 -10.73
C LYS A 20 18.11 -2.82 -10.90
N LEU A 21 17.40 -3.52 -10.01
CA LEU A 21 15.96 -3.68 -10.11
C LEU A 21 15.25 -2.33 -9.89
N LYS A 22 14.54 -1.87 -10.93
CA LYS A 22 13.73 -0.64 -10.88
C LYS A 22 12.26 -0.89 -10.62
N VAL A 23 11.76 -2.04 -11.03
CA VAL A 23 10.33 -2.38 -10.96
C VAL A 23 10.18 -3.72 -10.27
N LEU A 24 9.39 -3.75 -9.19
CA LEU A 24 9.03 -4.96 -8.49
C LEU A 24 7.51 -5.09 -8.48
N LYS A 25 7.02 -6.23 -8.96
CA LYS A 25 5.60 -6.58 -8.95
C LYS A 25 5.41 -7.88 -8.20
N LEU A 26 4.65 -7.86 -7.11
CA LEU A 26 4.34 -9.00 -6.27
C LEU A 26 2.83 -9.28 -6.32
N ASN A 27 2.37 -9.80 -7.46
CA ASN A 27 0.97 -10.15 -7.66
C ASN A 27 0.71 -11.57 -7.17
N GLY A 28 -0.23 -11.75 -6.24
CA GLY A 28 -0.56 -13.04 -5.65
C GLY A 28 0.50 -13.58 -4.68
N PHE A 29 1.48 -12.76 -4.26
CA PHE A 29 2.46 -13.18 -3.27
C PHE A 29 1.78 -13.43 -1.92
N VAL A 30 2.18 -14.49 -1.23
CA VAL A 30 1.66 -14.87 0.08
C VAL A 30 2.85 -15.03 1.03
N ALA A 31 2.91 -14.20 2.06
CA ALA A 31 3.94 -14.31 3.09
C ALA A 31 3.71 -15.60 3.89
N ARG A 32 4.61 -16.58 3.75
CA ARG A 32 4.54 -17.83 4.51
C ARG A 32 4.91 -17.60 5.97
N LYS A 33 4.22 -18.30 6.87
CA LYS A 33 4.68 -18.50 8.25
C LYS A 33 5.42 -19.83 8.28
N THR A 34 6.74 -19.81 8.42
CA THR A 34 7.49 -21.03 8.71
C THR A 34 7.68 -21.14 10.22
N ALA A 35 7.48 -22.35 10.75
CA ALA A 35 7.77 -22.64 12.14
C ALA A 35 9.30 -22.63 12.32
N GLY A 36 9.82 -21.62 13.03
CA GLY A 36 11.20 -21.60 13.48
C GLY A 36 11.40 -22.50 14.69
N ARG A 37 12.66 -22.84 15.01
CA ARG A 37 12.99 -23.52 16.27
C ARG A 37 12.52 -22.66 17.46
N GLY A 38 11.91 -23.29 18.46
CA GLY A 38 11.48 -22.65 19.72
C GLY A 38 10.18 -21.85 19.64
N CYS A 39 9.17 -22.31 18.88
CA CYS A 39 7.87 -21.63 18.72
C CYS A 39 7.93 -20.21 18.12
N SER A 40 9.07 -19.81 17.55
CA SER A 40 9.20 -18.54 16.84
C SER A 40 8.70 -18.70 15.40
N HIS A 41 7.57 -18.08 15.06
CA HIS A 41 7.13 -18.05 13.67
C HIS A 41 7.98 -17.07 12.87
N ARG A 42 8.73 -17.54 11.87
CA ARG A 42 9.41 -16.66 10.91
C ARG A 42 8.46 -16.35 9.78
N ILE A 43 8.22 -15.06 9.55
CA ILE A 43 7.42 -14.60 8.42
C ILE A 43 8.38 -14.35 7.27
N GLU A 44 8.16 -15.06 6.16
CA GLU A 44 8.91 -14.84 4.93
C GLU A 44 8.40 -13.55 4.27
N VAL A 45 9.15 -12.47 4.49
CA VAL A 45 8.90 -11.16 3.89
C VAL A 45 9.97 -10.88 2.83
N PRO A 46 9.60 -10.36 1.65
CA PRO A 46 10.55 -9.92 0.64
C PRO A 46 11.57 -8.93 1.21
N PRO A 47 12.87 -9.10 0.92
CA PRO A 47 13.92 -8.19 1.36
C PRO A 47 13.91 -6.90 0.51
N VAL A 48 12.85 -6.10 0.67
CA VAL A 48 12.65 -4.87 -0.12
C VAL A 48 13.69 -3.80 0.23
N LYS A 49 14.21 -3.80 1.46
CA LYS A 49 15.25 -2.85 1.94
C LYS A 49 16.49 -2.81 1.06
N GLN A 50 16.84 -3.95 0.48
CA GLN A 50 18.04 -4.13 -0.35
C GLN A 50 17.86 -3.54 -1.76
N LEU A 51 16.63 -3.23 -2.17
CA LEU A 51 16.27 -2.72 -3.49
C LEU A 51 16.39 -1.19 -3.56
N LYS A 52 17.61 -0.67 -3.39
CA LYS A 52 17.88 0.78 -3.32
C LYS A 52 17.48 1.56 -4.59
N ASN A 53 17.46 0.90 -5.75
CA ASN A 53 17.15 1.50 -7.05
C ASN A 53 15.70 1.30 -7.47
N LEU A 54 14.85 0.83 -6.55
CA LEU A 54 13.45 0.58 -6.86
C LEU A 54 12.71 1.91 -7.07
N GLU A 55 12.12 2.05 -8.25
CA GLU A 55 11.32 3.21 -8.67
C GLU A 55 9.81 2.89 -8.62
N VAL A 56 9.44 1.63 -8.86
CA VAL A 56 8.05 1.16 -8.92
C VAL A 56 7.87 -0.07 -8.04
N LEU A 57 6.91 0.00 -7.11
CA LEU A 57 6.51 -1.11 -6.26
C LEU A 57 5.02 -1.40 -6.43
N GLU A 58 4.68 -2.57 -6.96
CA GLU A 58 3.30 -3.03 -7.10
C GLU A 58 3.11 -4.30 -6.27
N ILE A 59 2.10 -4.30 -5.40
CA ILE A 59 1.77 -5.43 -4.53
C ILE A 59 0.26 -5.62 -4.56
N HIS A 60 -0.19 -6.75 -5.09
CA HIS A 60 -1.60 -7.13 -5.15
C HIS A 60 -1.77 -8.50 -4.52
N CYS A 61 -2.38 -8.57 -3.34
CA CYS A 61 -2.45 -9.81 -2.55
C CYS A 61 -3.87 -10.12 -2.08
N GLN A 62 -4.18 -11.39 -1.85
CA GLN A 62 -5.52 -11.81 -1.39
C GLN A 62 -5.75 -11.47 0.09
N GLN A 63 -4.84 -11.87 1.00
CA GLN A 63 -4.98 -11.62 2.45
C GLN A 63 -3.64 -11.30 3.10
N ASP A 64 -3.64 -10.28 3.98
CA ASP A 64 -2.71 -10.04 5.11
C ASP A 64 -1.20 -9.90 4.79
N THR A 65 -0.81 -10.14 3.54
CA THR A 65 0.59 -10.16 3.09
C THR A 65 1.12 -8.75 2.89
N LEU A 66 0.33 -7.85 2.30
CA LEU A 66 0.73 -6.45 2.17
C LEU A 66 0.94 -5.81 3.54
N SER A 67 0.02 -6.01 4.49
CA SER A 67 0.18 -5.55 5.87
C SER A 67 1.47 -6.08 6.50
N ARG A 68 1.81 -7.36 6.29
CA ARG A 68 3.07 -7.93 6.82
C ARG A 68 4.32 -7.35 6.15
N ILE A 69 4.28 -7.11 4.84
CA ILE A 69 5.37 -6.46 4.12
C ILE A 69 5.57 -5.05 4.67
N LEU A 70 4.51 -4.25 4.74
CA LEU A 70 4.58 -2.88 5.26
C LEU A 70 4.99 -2.85 6.73
N PHE A 71 4.53 -3.80 7.54
CA PHE A 71 4.95 -3.95 8.93
C PHE A 71 6.44 -4.25 9.04
N SER A 72 6.96 -5.20 8.26
CA SER A 72 8.40 -5.50 8.23
C SER A 72 9.23 -4.32 7.73
N MET A 73 8.72 -3.55 6.76
CA MET A 73 9.36 -2.32 6.29
C MET A 73 9.40 -1.27 7.40
N ARG A 74 8.33 -1.16 8.20
CA ARG A 74 8.26 -0.27 9.36
C ARG A 74 9.26 -0.66 10.44
N GLU A 75 9.28 -1.93 10.84
CA GLU A 75 10.21 -2.43 11.87
C GLU A 75 11.68 -2.24 11.46
N SER A 76 11.99 -2.47 10.18
CA SER A 76 13.35 -2.32 9.65
C SER A 76 13.73 -0.90 9.24
N GLN A 77 12.81 0.07 9.41
CA GLN A 77 12.91 1.46 8.95
C GLN A 77 13.39 1.55 7.49
N SER A 78 12.78 0.74 6.63
CA SER A 78 13.15 0.63 5.23
C SER A 78 12.61 1.81 4.44
N ILE A 79 13.50 2.74 4.09
CA ILE A 79 13.19 3.90 3.25
C ILE A 79 13.71 3.64 1.84
N LEU A 80 12.80 3.63 0.87
CA LEU A 80 13.11 3.49 -0.55
C LEU A 80 13.18 4.88 -1.19
N HIS A 81 14.36 5.51 -1.14
CA HIS A 81 14.54 6.91 -1.56
C HIS A 81 14.22 7.18 -3.04
N ASN A 82 14.38 6.18 -3.91
CA ASN A 82 14.13 6.30 -5.34
C ASN A 82 12.69 5.93 -5.73
N LEU A 83 11.86 5.56 -4.77
CA LEU A 83 10.51 5.10 -5.04
C LEU A 83 9.64 6.26 -5.53
N LYS A 84 9.11 6.12 -6.74
CA LYS A 84 8.27 7.12 -7.39
C LYS A 84 6.83 6.66 -7.53
N ARG A 85 6.59 5.35 -7.72
CA ARG A 85 5.26 4.83 -7.98
C ARG A 85 4.94 3.66 -7.09
N VAL A 86 3.73 3.67 -6.53
CA VAL A 86 3.21 2.55 -5.73
C VAL A 86 1.82 2.15 -6.20
N ASN A 87 1.59 0.84 -6.24
CA ASN A 87 0.28 0.27 -6.46
C ASN A 87 0.02 -0.82 -5.43
N PHE A 88 -0.89 -0.56 -4.51
CA PHE A 88 -1.17 -1.43 -3.38
C PHE A 88 -2.62 -1.87 -3.41
N GLY A 89 -2.83 -3.18 -3.56
CA GLY A 89 -4.15 -3.79 -3.54
C GLY A 89 -4.22 -4.99 -2.61
N VAL A 90 -5.31 -5.06 -1.84
CA VAL A 90 -5.61 -6.18 -0.97
C VAL A 90 -7.05 -6.63 -1.20
N LYS A 91 -7.30 -7.92 -1.40
CA LYS A 91 -8.69 -8.43 -1.54
C LYS A 91 -9.43 -8.39 -0.20
N HIS A 92 -8.75 -8.74 0.89
CA HIS A 92 -9.30 -8.70 2.25
C HIS A 92 -8.42 -7.86 3.16
N CYS A 93 -8.92 -6.68 3.56
CA CYS A 93 -8.17 -5.75 4.38
C CYS A 93 -8.09 -6.15 5.85
N SER A 94 -6.87 -6.11 6.37
CA SER A 94 -6.59 -6.24 7.81
C SER A 94 -6.74 -4.89 8.50
N ALA A 95 -7.20 -4.87 9.76
CA ALA A 95 -7.44 -3.63 10.51
C ALA A 95 -6.18 -2.76 10.69
N VAL A 96 -4.98 -3.37 10.65
CA VAL A 96 -3.70 -2.65 10.75
C VAL A 96 -3.24 -2.04 9.43
N TYR A 97 -3.84 -2.43 8.30
CA TYR A 97 -3.39 -2.00 6.98
C TYR A 97 -3.38 -0.47 6.81
N PRO A 98 -4.43 0.28 7.19
CA PRO A 98 -4.44 1.72 6.99
C PRO A 98 -3.38 2.46 7.80
N GLU A 99 -3.09 2.05 9.04
CA GLU A 99 -2.01 2.64 9.84
C GLU A 99 -0.64 2.44 9.18
N LEU A 100 -0.41 1.25 8.64
CA LEU A 100 0.82 0.94 7.92
C LEU A 100 0.93 1.73 6.61
N LEU A 101 -0.20 1.93 5.92
CA LEU A 101 -0.27 2.74 4.73
C LEU A 101 0.03 4.21 5.03
N ILE A 102 -0.55 4.77 6.10
CA ILE A 102 -0.27 6.14 6.56
C ILE A 102 1.21 6.31 6.88
N TRP A 103 1.80 5.38 7.65
CA TRP A 103 3.23 5.38 7.94
C TRP A 103 4.06 5.37 6.64
N PHE A 104 3.72 4.49 5.71
CA PHE A 104 4.45 4.32 4.46
C PHE A 104 4.49 5.62 3.64
N LEU A 105 3.33 6.28 3.48
CA LEU A 105 3.21 7.55 2.75
C LEU A 105 3.98 8.69 3.44
N ARG A 106 4.03 8.70 4.78
CA ARG A 106 4.81 9.71 5.53
C ARG A 106 6.31 9.55 5.35
N VAL A 107 6.80 8.32 5.22
CA VAL A 107 8.23 8.04 5.08
C VAL A 107 8.71 8.21 3.63
N HIS A 108 7.88 7.82 2.66
CA HIS A 108 8.25 7.84 1.23
C HIS A 108 7.76 9.13 0.55
N ARG A 109 8.45 10.24 0.81
CA ARG A 109 8.10 11.59 0.32
C ARG A 109 8.38 11.80 -1.17
N SER A 110 9.12 10.90 -1.81
CA SER A 110 9.51 10.96 -3.22
C SER A 110 8.42 10.50 -4.20
N LEU A 111 7.28 10.02 -3.69
CA LEU A 111 6.19 9.46 -4.48
C LEU A 111 5.55 10.49 -5.39
N VAL A 112 5.33 10.07 -6.63
CA VAL A 112 4.72 10.82 -7.73
C VAL A 112 3.37 10.22 -8.11
N SER A 113 3.24 8.90 -8.08
CA SER A 113 2.00 8.19 -8.40
C SER A 113 1.65 7.20 -7.29
N VAL A 114 0.44 7.32 -6.75
CA VAL A 114 -0.07 6.48 -5.65
C VAL A 114 -1.40 5.87 -6.07
N ASN A 115 -1.44 4.55 -6.20
CA ASN A 115 -2.67 3.80 -6.44
C ASN A 115 -2.94 2.87 -5.26
N ILE A 116 -4.10 3.06 -4.62
CA ILE A 116 -4.56 2.26 -3.49
C ILE A 116 -5.90 1.62 -3.85
N TYR A 117 -5.93 0.30 -3.76
CA TYR A 117 -7.12 -0.51 -3.98
C TYR A 117 -7.61 -1.14 -2.68
N ASN A 118 -8.91 -0.96 -2.43
CA ASN A 118 -9.71 -1.63 -1.40
C ASN A 118 -9.25 -1.38 0.04
N ALA A 119 -8.78 -0.17 0.38
CA ALA A 119 -8.45 0.16 1.77
C ALA A 119 -9.70 0.43 2.61
N LEU A 120 -9.83 -0.23 3.77
CA LEU A 120 -10.91 -0.01 4.73
C LEU A 120 -10.41 0.78 5.96
N PHE A 121 -10.92 1.99 6.16
CA PHE A 121 -10.59 2.86 7.28
C PHE A 121 -11.58 2.65 8.43
N ALA A 122 -11.08 2.35 9.63
CA ALA A 122 -11.92 2.05 10.78
C ALA A 122 -12.52 3.32 11.42
N THR A 123 -11.78 4.43 11.41
CA THR A 123 -12.17 5.67 12.08
C THR A 123 -11.93 6.90 11.21
N SER A 124 -12.71 7.95 11.49
CA SER A 124 -12.59 9.27 10.84
C SER A 124 -11.23 9.92 11.09
N ASP A 125 -10.63 9.71 12.27
CA ASP A 125 -9.27 10.19 12.58
C ASP A 125 -8.22 9.52 11.69
N GLN A 126 -8.31 8.20 11.53
CA GLN A 126 -7.41 7.44 10.67
C GLN A 126 -7.51 7.92 9.21
N LEU A 127 -8.73 8.13 8.72
CA LEU A 127 -8.98 8.70 7.40
C LEU A 127 -8.39 10.12 7.25
N ARG A 128 -8.56 10.98 8.25
CA ARG A 128 -7.95 12.32 8.26
C ARG A 128 -6.43 12.26 8.21
N ARG A 129 -5.80 11.38 8.99
CA ARG A 129 -4.34 11.17 8.98
C ARG A 129 -3.86 10.65 7.63
N PHE A 130 -4.64 9.79 6.96
CA PHE A 130 -4.37 9.34 5.60
C PHE A 130 -4.42 10.46 4.57
N TYR A 131 -5.48 11.26 4.57
CA TYR A 131 -5.60 12.44 3.71
C TYR A 131 -4.45 13.43 3.94
N ASN A 132 -4.10 13.71 5.19
CA ASN A 132 -2.96 14.56 5.50
C ASN A 132 -1.64 13.98 4.97
N ALA A 133 -1.42 12.67 5.08
CA ALA A 133 -0.21 12.04 4.55
C ALA A 133 -0.09 12.23 3.03
N LEU A 134 -1.19 12.09 2.28
CA LEU A 134 -1.24 12.31 0.84
C LEU A 134 -1.04 13.78 0.47
N ILE A 135 -1.74 14.71 1.13
CA ILE A 135 -1.61 16.17 0.92
C ILE A 135 -0.16 16.59 1.08
N LEU A 136 0.51 16.05 2.09
CA LEU A 136 1.88 16.43 2.37
C LEU A 136 2.84 15.92 1.28
N LEU A 137 2.54 14.91 0.47
CA LEU A 137 3.48 14.40 -0.53
C LEU A 137 3.87 15.50 -1.54
N PRO A 138 5.14 15.95 -1.58
CA PRO A 138 5.53 17.14 -2.34
C PRO A 138 5.43 16.96 -3.86
N PHE A 139 5.65 15.74 -4.36
CA PHE A 139 5.74 15.44 -5.80
C PHE A 139 4.56 14.65 -6.34
N LEU A 140 3.48 14.51 -5.56
CA LEU A 140 2.32 13.72 -5.96
C LEU A 140 1.60 14.38 -7.15
N GLU A 141 1.60 13.69 -8.29
CA GLU A 141 0.95 14.11 -9.54
C GLU A 141 -0.28 13.24 -9.84
N GLU A 142 -0.25 11.97 -9.46
CA GLU A 142 -1.33 11.02 -9.73
C GLU A 142 -1.76 10.30 -8.45
N LEU A 143 -3.05 10.34 -8.15
CA LEU A 143 -3.67 9.63 -7.05
C LEU A 143 -4.87 8.83 -7.55
N ARG A 144 -4.89 7.53 -7.27
CA ARG A 144 -6.03 6.66 -7.54
C ARG A 144 -6.47 5.92 -6.30
N LEU A 145 -7.75 6.05 -5.97
CA LEU A 145 -8.40 5.44 -4.81
C LEU A 145 -9.57 4.58 -5.29
N ASP A 146 -9.32 3.28 -5.46
CA ASP A 146 -10.31 2.33 -5.97
C ASP A 146 -10.89 1.50 -4.83
N SER A 147 -12.23 1.42 -4.74
CA SER A 147 -12.93 0.63 -3.73
C SER A 147 -12.53 0.90 -2.27
N CYS A 148 -11.94 2.06 -1.98
CA CYS A 148 -11.57 2.45 -0.62
C CYS A 148 -12.81 2.89 0.17
N THR A 149 -12.95 2.41 1.39
CA THR A 149 -14.14 2.61 2.23
C THR A 149 -13.79 3.01 3.66
N SER A 150 -14.73 3.63 4.35
CA SER A 150 -14.63 4.03 5.76
C SER A 150 -15.82 3.49 6.54
N CYS A 151 -15.58 2.85 7.69
CA CYS A 151 -16.65 2.40 8.58
C CYS A 151 -17.43 3.59 9.14
N ASP A 152 -16.71 4.63 9.57
CA ASP A 152 -17.33 5.90 9.96
C ASP A 152 -17.88 6.63 8.74
N ARG A 153 -18.95 7.39 8.97
CA ARG A 153 -19.49 8.31 7.97
C ARG A 153 -18.41 9.32 7.56
N VAL A 154 -18.13 9.33 6.25
CA VAL A 154 -17.20 10.29 5.66
C VAL A 154 -17.85 11.67 5.68
N ASP A 155 -17.26 12.58 6.45
CA ASP A 155 -17.62 13.99 6.49
C ASP A 155 -17.40 14.65 5.12
N SER A 156 -18.46 15.26 4.57
CA SER A 156 -18.42 15.95 3.27
C SER A 156 -17.46 17.13 3.29
N THR A 157 -17.31 17.81 4.43
CA THR A 157 -16.35 18.91 4.59
C THR A 157 -14.91 18.39 4.48
N MET A 158 -14.59 17.29 5.17
CA MET A 158 -13.28 16.65 5.08
C MET A 158 -12.96 16.21 3.64
N GLN A 159 -13.91 15.58 2.95
CA GLN A 159 -13.73 15.16 1.55
C GLN A 159 -13.48 16.36 0.63
N THR A 160 -14.25 17.44 0.80
CA THR A 160 -14.13 18.66 -0.01
C THR A 160 -12.79 19.35 0.20
N LEU A 161 -12.33 19.45 1.45
CA LEU A 161 -11.02 20.01 1.78
C LEU A 161 -9.88 19.19 1.18
N PHE A 162 -9.98 17.86 1.22
CA PHE A 162 -9.01 16.97 0.62
C PHE A 162 -8.94 17.15 -0.90
N THR A 163 -10.07 17.10 -1.60
CA THR A 163 -10.14 17.27 -3.05
C THR A 163 -9.61 18.65 -3.48
N LYS A 164 -9.95 19.70 -2.72
CA LYS A 164 -9.42 21.06 -2.97
C LYS A 164 -7.89 21.10 -2.81
N ALA A 165 -7.33 20.44 -1.79
CA ALA A 165 -5.89 20.38 -1.58
C ALA A 165 -5.16 19.60 -2.68
N MET A 166 -5.74 18.49 -3.18
CA MET A 166 -5.21 17.76 -4.34
C MET A 166 -5.22 18.63 -5.60
N SER A 167 -6.34 19.31 -5.86
CA SER A 167 -6.48 20.22 -7.01
C SER A 167 -5.48 21.37 -6.97
N LEU A 168 -5.28 22.01 -5.81
CA LEU A 168 -4.29 23.08 -5.64
C LEU A 168 -2.86 22.62 -5.88
N LYS A 169 -2.55 21.34 -5.62
CA LYS A 169 -1.26 20.72 -5.93
C LYS A 169 -1.11 20.43 -7.44
N GLY A 170 -2.20 20.45 -8.20
CA GLY A 170 -2.22 19.98 -9.59
C GLY A 170 -2.22 18.45 -9.71
N ALA A 171 -2.53 17.73 -8.63
CA ALA A 171 -2.60 16.27 -8.65
C ALA A 171 -3.91 15.81 -9.31
N ILE A 172 -3.80 14.88 -10.25
CA ILE A 172 -4.95 14.20 -10.86
C ILE A 172 -5.44 13.14 -9.88
N GLN A 173 -6.67 13.32 -9.40
CA GLN A 173 -7.32 12.39 -8.48
C GLN A 173 -8.40 11.58 -9.20
N GLU A 174 -8.26 10.26 -9.18
CA GLU A 174 -9.29 9.31 -9.57
C GLU A 174 -9.85 8.59 -8.35
N GLY A 175 -11.18 8.58 -8.21
CA GLY A 175 -11.86 7.90 -7.12
C GLY A 175 -11.88 8.69 -5.80
N VAL A 176 -12.67 8.18 -4.86
CA VAL A 176 -12.91 8.77 -3.53
C VAL A 176 -13.15 7.67 -2.51
N ILE A 177 -12.87 7.96 -1.24
CA ILE A 177 -13.21 7.05 -0.14
C ILE A 177 -14.69 7.22 0.18
N ARG A 178 -15.44 6.11 0.19
CA ARG A 178 -16.88 6.10 0.45
C ARG A 178 -17.14 5.62 1.87
N SER A 179 -18.25 6.06 2.46
CA SER A 179 -18.73 5.41 3.69
C SER A 179 -19.18 3.99 3.33
N LEU A 180 -18.80 3.02 4.15
CA LEU A 180 -19.31 1.66 4.04
C LEU A 180 -20.82 1.74 4.23
N ARG A 181 -21.58 1.36 3.21
CA ARG A 181 -23.02 1.17 3.36
C ARG A 181 -23.19 -0.25 3.86
N PHE A 182 -23.72 -0.41 5.07
CA PHE A 182 -24.19 -1.71 5.52
C PHE A 182 -25.41 -2.06 4.65
N ASP A 183 -25.22 -2.99 3.72
CA ASP A 183 -26.30 -3.56 2.93
C ASP A 183 -26.55 -4.97 3.48
N PRO A 184 -27.56 -5.17 4.35
CA PRO A 184 -27.83 -6.46 4.97
C PRO A 184 -28.18 -7.56 3.97
N ASP A 185 -28.53 -7.21 2.72
CA ASP A 185 -28.87 -8.15 1.65
C ASP A 185 -27.67 -8.49 0.75
N SER A 186 -26.48 -7.96 1.04
CA SER A 186 -25.25 -8.26 0.30
C SER A 186 -24.59 -9.58 0.77
N ASP A 187 -25.35 -10.67 0.76
CA ASP A 187 -24.80 -12.02 0.76
C ASP A 187 -24.14 -12.29 -0.60
N GLN A 188 -22.86 -11.94 -0.73
CA GLN A 188 -21.99 -12.52 -1.76
C GLN A 188 -20.73 -13.09 -1.12
N ILE A 189 -20.85 -14.39 -0.86
CA ILE A 189 -19.83 -15.39 -0.51
C ILE A 189 -18.71 -15.41 -1.57
#